data_AF-Q11ZT8-F1
#
_entry.id   AF-Q11ZT8-F1
#
_cell.length_a   1.000
_cell.length_b   1.000
_cell.length_c   1.000
_cell.angle_alpha   90.00
_cell.angle_beta   90.00
_cell.angle_gamma   90.00
#
_symmetry.space_group_name_H-M   'P 1'
#
loop_
_entity.id
_entity.type
_entity.pdbx_description
1 polymer ?
#
loop_
_entity_poly.entity_id
_entity_poly.type
_entity_poly.pdbx_seq_one_letter_code
_entity_poly.pdbx_strand_id
1 'polypeptide(L)'
;MSGVSSYPRTRGTYVSPEVIRALLAQGYISEEDVQGYNESLLGTPDSGRELIKEVVQVLLKDRRADVAFLDKINAGILQKQFAAATDGKPAPVTVYHHSGARNLNGFSYQSVPYTKKLDRALYKRERYDFDRKERALWLRDVGVTHAQALRSAGIPQREIDRMVEVGKPPDGYQVHHRLPLDDGGDNSPDNFILIKDDVEHRALHGYYNPAELRIRHLALGETATVALAVPPKDTIIYPDPSKGYVSNSVGFSVFMEMFDEH
;
A
#
# COMPACT_ATOMS: atom_id res chain seq x y z
N MET A 1 -16.07 41.28 -25.15
CA MET A 1 -14.99 41.08 -24.17
C MET A 1 -15.54 40.27 -23.02
N SER A 2 -15.24 38.98 -22.99
CA SER A 2 -15.60 38.08 -21.90
C SER A 2 -14.34 37.33 -21.50
N GLY A 3 -13.71 37.80 -20.43
CA GLY A 3 -12.66 37.06 -19.75
C GLY A 3 -13.29 35.93 -18.95
N VAL A 4 -12.96 34.70 -19.30
CA VAL A 4 -13.09 33.56 -18.40
C VAL A 4 -11.74 32.87 -18.33
N SER A 5 -11.18 33.02 -17.14
CA SER A 5 -10.03 32.38 -16.52
C SER A 5 -9.73 30.94 -16.95
N SER A 6 -8.47 30.72 -17.35
CA SER A 6 -7.62 29.54 -17.14
C SER A 6 -8.30 28.17 -16.93
N TYR A 7 -8.34 27.36 -17.98
CA TYR A 7 -8.44 25.90 -17.86
C TYR A 7 -7.22 25.32 -17.11
N PRO A 8 -7.39 24.27 -16.28
CA PRO A 8 -6.27 23.61 -15.61
C PRO A 8 -5.38 22.90 -16.63
N ARG A 9 -4.08 23.17 -16.57
CA ARG A 9 -3.04 22.46 -17.33
C ARG A 9 -2.97 21.01 -16.84
N THR A 10 -3.69 20.10 -17.49
CA THR A 10 -3.32 18.68 -17.44
C THR A 10 -2.08 18.52 -18.31
N ARG A 11 -0.93 18.30 -17.67
CA ARG A 11 0.29 17.87 -18.38
C ARG A 11 -0.03 16.48 -18.94
N GLY A 12 -0.04 16.36 -20.26
CA GLY A 12 -0.33 15.12 -20.97
C GLY A 12 0.60 13.99 -20.56
N THR A 13 0.04 12.80 -20.48
CA THR A 13 0.67 11.57 -19.98
C THR A 13 -0.01 10.41 -20.72
N TYR A 14 0.78 9.40 -21.13
CA TYR A 14 0.44 8.33 -22.09
C TYR A 14 0.12 6.99 -21.42
N VAL A 15 -1.00 6.38 -21.83
CA VAL A 15 -1.25 4.94 -21.64
C VAL A 15 -1.12 4.24 -23.00
N SER A 16 -0.33 3.16 -23.10
CA SER A 16 -0.13 2.49 -24.39
C SER A 16 -1.45 1.93 -24.94
N PRO A 17 -1.69 2.04 -26.26
CA PRO A 17 -2.86 1.41 -26.86
C PRO A 17 -2.94 -0.10 -26.61
N GLU A 18 -1.80 -0.81 -26.44
CA GLU A 18 -1.85 -2.22 -26.02
C GLU A 18 -2.40 -2.38 -24.60
N VAL A 19 -1.98 -1.53 -23.67
CA VAL A 19 -2.44 -1.56 -22.27
C VAL A 19 -3.94 -1.27 -22.19
N ILE A 20 -4.41 -0.22 -22.88
CA ILE A 20 -5.84 0.11 -22.92
C ILE A 20 -6.63 -1.08 -23.48
N ARG A 21 -6.17 -1.67 -24.60
CA ARG A 21 -6.81 -2.85 -25.19
C ARG A 21 -6.82 -4.05 -24.24
N ALA A 22 -5.74 -4.30 -23.51
CA ALA A 22 -5.67 -5.38 -22.52
C ALA A 22 -6.66 -5.12 -21.36
N LEU A 23 -6.69 -3.90 -20.82
CA LEU A 23 -7.60 -3.55 -19.73
C LEU A 23 -9.08 -3.60 -20.15
N LEU A 24 -9.40 -3.18 -21.38
CA LEU A 24 -10.73 -3.31 -21.98
C LEU A 24 -11.12 -4.78 -22.16
N ALA A 25 -10.23 -5.58 -22.76
CA ALA A 25 -10.47 -7.01 -22.99
C ALA A 25 -10.74 -7.79 -21.69
N GLN A 26 -10.10 -7.38 -20.60
CA GLN A 26 -10.25 -8.00 -19.28
C GLN A 26 -11.36 -7.36 -18.42
N GLY A 27 -12.09 -6.37 -18.97
CA GLY A 27 -13.20 -5.68 -18.29
C GLY A 27 -12.78 -4.85 -17.07
N TYR A 28 -11.50 -4.49 -16.95
CA TYR A 28 -11.02 -3.57 -15.91
C TYR A 28 -11.36 -2.11 -16.21
N ILE A 29 -11.65 -1.78 -17.47
CA ILE A 29 -12.19 -0.50 -17.94
C ILE A 29 -13.18 -0.76 -19.07
N SER A 30 -14.03 0.21 -19.36
CA SER A 30 -15.02 0.21 -20.45
C SER A 30 -14.62 1.17 -21.57
N GLU A 31 -15.23 1.03 -22.76
CA GLU A 31 -15.04 1.96 -23.88
C GLU A 31 -15.44 3.41 -23.51
N GLU A 32 -16.38 3.58 -22.58
CA GLU A 32 -16.80 4.88 -22.05
C GLU A 32 -15.71 5.51 -21.16
N ASP A 33 -14.98 4.71 -20.38
CA ASP A 33 -13.88 5.17 -19.52
C ASP A 33 -12.73 5.78 -20.34
N VAL A 34 -12.62 5.45 -21.63
CA VAL A 34 -11.55 5.92 -22.52
C VAL A 34 -12.01 6.93 -23.58
N GLN A 35 -13.31 7.24 -23.65
CA GLN A 35 -13.89 8.13 -24.66
C GLN A 35 -13.38 9.60 -24.61
N GLY A 36 -12.86 10.06 -23.47
CA GLY A 36 -12.25 11.40 -23.30
C GLY A 36 -10.74 11.47 -23.48
N TYR A 37 -10.09 10.33 -23.73
CA TYR A 37 -8.64 10.18 -23.75
C TYR A 37 -8.05 10.11 -25.17
N ASN A 38 -8.89 9.99 -26.20
CA ASN A 38 -8.53 9.31 -27.44
C ASN A 38 -7.85 10.13 -28.56
N GLU A 39 -7.35 11.35 -28.33
CA GLU A 39 -6.63 12.09 -29.40
C GLU A 39 -5.33 12.78 -28.94
N SER A 40 -5.14 13.06 -27.66
CA SER A 40 -3.89 13.68 -27.15
C SER A 40 -2.84 12.67 -26.68
N LEU A 41 -3.11 11.36 -26.81
CA LEU A 41 -2.34 10.26 -26.24
C LEU A 41 -1.41 9.55 -27.25
N LEU A 42 -1.16 10.10 -28.45
CA LEU A 42 -0.35 9.42 -29.46
C LEU A 42 1.18 9.62 -29.30
N GLY A 43 1.64 10.19 -28.19
CA GLY A 43 3.07 10.39 -27.91
C GLY A 43 3.65 9.31 -27.00
N THR A 44 4.66 8.58 -27.46
CA THR A 44 5.37 7.55 -26.69
C THR A 44 5.98 8.10 -25.39
N PRO A 45 5.77 7.48 -24.22
CA PRO A 45 6.36 7.93 -22.98
C PRO A 45 7.82 7.49 -22.91
N ASP A 46 8.64 8.33 -22.29
CA ASP A 46 10.09 8.13 -22.23
C ASP A 46 10.52 6.90 -21.40
N SER A 47 9.63 6.31 -20.57
CA SER A 47 9.93 5.07 -19.84
C SER A 47 8.67 4.33 -19.35
N GLY A 48 8.79 3.01 -19.15
CA GLY A 48 7.71 2.19 -18.58
C GLY A 48 7.25 2.57 -17.17
N ARG A 49 8.04 3.34 -16.41
CA ARG A 49 7.65 3.80 -15.06
C ARG A 49 6.51 4.83 -15.07
N GLU A 50 6.49 5.73 -16.05
CA GLU A 50 5.39 6.69 -16.20
C GLU A 50 4.08 5.97 -16.57
N LEU A 51 4.17 4.93 -17.42
CA LEU A 51 3.04 4.10 -17.80
C LEU A 51 2.42 3.34 -16.62
N ILE A 52 3.23 2.78 -15.70
CA ILE A 52 2.72 2.18 -14.44
C ILE A 52 1.94 3.20 -13.62
N LYS A 53 2.53 4.39 -13.43
CA LYS A 53 1.94 5.45 -12.61
C LYS A 53 0.59 5.89 -13.14
N GLU A 54 0.44 5.96 -14.46
CA GLU A 54 -0.82 6.33 -15.10
C GLU A 54 -1.87 5.24 -14.96
N VAL A 55 -1.53 3.98 -15.21
CA VAL A 55 -2.46 2.86 -15.01
C VAL A 55 -2.93 2.81 -13.55
N VAL A 56 -2.01 2.98 -12.59
CA VAL A 56 -2.36 3.09 -11.17
C VAL A 56 -3.29 4.27 -10.89
N GLN A 57 -3.09 5.42 -11.55
CA GLN A 57 -3.98 6.57 -11.43
C GLN A 57 -5.35 6.27 -12.06
N VAL A 58 -5.43 5.89 -13.32
CA VAL A 58 -6.70 5.63 -14.01
C VAL A 58 -7.50 4.54 -13.29
N LEU A 59 -6.86 3.40 -12.99
CA LEU A 59 -7.57 2.28 -12.39
C LEU A 59 -7.92 2.51 -10.93
N LEU A 60 -6.95 2.88 -10.10
CA LEU A 60 -7.15 2.89 -8.64
C LEU A 60 -7.60 4.26 -8.12
N LYS A 61 -7.29 5.36 -8.81
CA LYS A 61 -7.78 6.69 -8.41
C LYS A 61 -9.16 6.95 -9.00
N ASP A 62 -9.41 6.72 -10.28
CA ASP A 62 -10.67 7.15 -10.91
C ASP A 62 -11.81 6.18 -10.58
N ARG A 63 -11.53 4.87 -10.54
CA ARG A 63 -12.51 3.86 -10.09
C ARG A 63 -12.51 3.61 -8.58
N ARG A 64 -11.89 4.49 -7.78
CA ARG A 64 -11.82 4.35 -6.31
C ARG A 64 -13.17 4.27 -5.61
N ALA A 65 -14.25 4.69 -6.27
CA ALA A 65 -15.62 4.67 -5.75
C ALA A 65 -16.43 3.44 -6.22
N ASP A 66 -15.89 2.63 -7.12
CA ASP A 66 -16.55 1.46 -7.68
C ASP A 66 -16.26 0.22 -6.81
N VAL A 67 -17.23 -0.15 -5.97
CA VAL A 67 -17.10 -1.27 -5.03
C VAL A 67 -16.91 -2.60 -5.75
N ALA A 68 -17.63 -2.85 -6.85
CA ALA A 68 -17.54 -4.11 -7.58
C ALA A 68 -16.15 -4.28 -8.23
N PHE A 69 -15.60 -3.20 -8.76
CA PHE A 69 -14.23 -3.16 -9.25
C PHE A 69 -13.20 -3.43 -8.14
N LEU A 70 -13.36 -2.78 -6.98
CA LEU A 70 -12.47 -3.01 -5.84
C LEU A 70 -12.54 -4.45 -5.33
N ASP A 71 -13.72 -5.05 -5.28
CA ASP A 71 -13.89 -6.47 -4.93
C ASP A 71 -13.19 -7.39 -5.95
N LYS A 72 -13.35 -7.13 -7.26
CA LYS A 72 -12.66 -7.88 -8.33
C LYS A 72 -11.13 -7.79 -8.16
N ILE A 73 -10.58 -6.60 -7.93
CA ILE A 73 -9.13 -6.44 -7.76
C ILE A 73 -8.62 -7.14 -6.50
N ASN A 74 -9.31 -7.03 -5.37
CA ASN A 74 -8.90 -7.73 -4.14
C ASN A 74 -8.87 -9.26 -4.36
N ALA A 75 -9.88 -9.81 -5.03
CA ALA A 75 -9.92 -11.24 -5.38
C ALA A 75 -8.76 -11.63 -6.31
N GLY A 76 -8.50 -10.84 -7.37
CA GLY A 76 -7.40 -11.10 -8.31
C GLY A 76 -6.01 -11.06 -7.66
N ILE A 77 -5.77 -10.11 -6.74
CA ILE A 77 -4.53 -10.04 -5.97
C ILE A 77 -4.33 -11.32 -5.14
N LEU A 78 -5.37 -11.76 -4.42
CA LEU A 78 -5.30 -12.98 -3.62
C LEU A 78 -5.00 -14.20 -4.48
N GLN A 79 -5.73 -14.38 -5.59
CA GLN A 79 -5.53 -15.49 -6.52
C GLN A 79 -4.10 -15.55 -7.06
N LYS A 80 -3.54 -14.41 -7.48
CA LYS A 80 -2.16 -14.34 -8.01
C LYS A 80 -1.11 -14.62 -6.95
N GLN A 81 -1.29 -14.09 -5.73
CA GLN A 81 -0.37 -14.39 -4.63
C GLN A 81 -0.35 -15.89 -4.30
N PHE A 82 -1.52 -16.55 -4.28
CA PHE A 82 -1.60 -17.99 -4.04
C PHE A 82 -0.99 -18.81 -5.17
N ALA A 83 -1.13 -18.38 -6.43
CA ALA A 83 -0.54 -19.05 -7.58
C ALA A 83 0.98 -18.87 -7.69
N ALA A 84 1.51 -17.71 -7.26
CA ALA A 84 2.95 -17.40 -7.31
C ALA A 84 3.76 -17.98 -6.14
N ALA A 85 3.11 -18.54 -5.12
CA ALA A 85 3.79 -19.17 -4.00
C ALA A 85 4.51 -20.44 -4.47
N THR A 86 5.84 -20.35 -4.57
CA THR A 86 6.74 -21.46 -4.95
C THR A 86 7.64 -21.81 -3.76
N ASP A 87 7.82 -23.11 -3.50
CA ASP A 87 8.78 -23.65 -2.54
C ASP A 87 8.82 -22.97 -1.16
N GLY A 88 7.64 -22.77 -0.55
CA GLY A 88 7.51 -22.33 0.85
C GLY A 88 7.96 -20.89 1.13
N LYS A 89 8.27 -20.09 0.11
CA LYS A 89 8.57 -18.66 0.25
C LYS A 89 7.42 -17.82 -0.33
N PRO A 90 6.84 -16.89 0.43
CA PRO A 90 5.82 -16.01 -0.11
C PRO A 90 6.42 -15.16 -1.22
N ALA A 91 5.74 -15.11 -2.37
CA ALA A 91 6.06 -14.14 -3.43
C ALA A 91 6.02 -12.72 -2.84
N PRO A 92 6.88 -11.80 -3.31
CA PRO A 92 6.88 -10.44 -2.81
C PRO A 92 5.53 -9.77 -3.10
N VAL A 93 5.03 -9.01 -2.13
CA VAL A 93 3.75 -8.33 -2.25
C VAL A 93 3.91 -7.06 -3.09
N THR A 94 3.24 -7.02 -4.23
CA THR A 94 3.17 -5.81 -5.05
C THR A 94 2.16 -4.83 -4.46
N VAL A 95 2.61 -3.62 -4.19
CA VAL A 95 1.81 -2.51 -3.69
C VAL A 95 1.92 -1.29 -4.60
N TYR A 96 0.94 -0.38 -4.51
CA TYR A 96 0.79 0.74 -5.43
C TYR A 96 0.94 2.08 -4.74
N HIS A 97 1.54 3.02 -5.46
CA HIS A 97 1.76 4.38 -5.02
C HIS A 97 1.59 5.34 -6.20
N HIS A 98 1.42 6.63 -5.94
CA HIS A 98 1.27 7.63 -7.00
C HIS A 98 2.48 7.72 -7.94
N SER A 99 3.61 7.11 -7.56
CA SER A 99 4.85 7.08 -8.35
C SER A 99 5.11 5.73 -9.05
N GLY A 100 4.15 4.81 -9.03
CA GLY A 100 4.22 3.48 -9.62
C GLY A 100 3.98 2.34 -8.60
N ALA A 101 4.54 1.17 -8.86
CA ALA A 101 4.40 -0.01 -7.99
C ALA A 101 5.72 -0.41 -7.30
N ARG A 102 5.61 -1.12 -6.17
CA ARG A 102 6.73 -1.68 -5.41
C ARG A 102 6.49 -3.12 -5.05
N ASN A 103 7.54 -3.93 -5.07
CA ASN A 103 7.55 -5.25 -4.47
C ASN A 103 8.11 -5.15 -3.06
N LEU A 104 7.29 -5.47 -2.07
CA LEU A 104 7.67 -5.53 -0.68
C LEU A 104 8.06 -6.97 -0.33
N ASN A 105 9.36 -7.26 -0.28
CA ASN A 105 9.84 -8.59 0.10
C ASN A 105 9.53 -8.87 1.58
N GLY A 106 9.10 -10.09 1.91
CA GLY A 106 8.76 -10.50 3.28
C GLY A 106 7.33 -10.15 3.72
N PHE A 107 6.64 -9.28 2.98
CA PHE A 107 5.21 -9.07 3.18
C PHE A 107 4.42 -10.27 2.63
N SER A 108 3.19 -10.42 3.11
CA SER A 108 2.23 -11.39 2.59
C SER A 108 0.86 -10.74 2.42
N TYR A 109 0.16 -11.05 1.32
CA TYR A 109 -1.27 -10.77 1.25
C TYR A 109 -2.02 -11.81 2.07
N GLN A 110 -2.87 -11.35 2.97
CA GLN A 110 -3.80 -12.18 3.73
C GLN A 110 -5.22 -11.90 3.24
N SER A 111 -5.99 -12.97 3.03
CA SER A 111 -7.44 -12.87 2.82
C SER A 111 -8.08 -12.60 4.18
N VAL A 112 -8.50 -11.36 4.40
CA VAL A 112 -9.06 -10.93 5.69
C VAL A 112 -10.55 -10.62 5.49
N PRO A 113 -11.48 -11.29 6.22
CA PRO A 113 -12.87 -10.87 6.30
C PRO A 113 -12.97 -9.62 7.17
N TYR A 114 -12.62 -8.46 6.60
CA TYR A 114 -12.48 -7.23 7.34
C TYR A 114 -13.83 -6.69 7.77
N THR A 115 -14.03 -6.49 9.07
CA THR A 115 -15.24 -5.88 9.62
C THR A 115 -14.96 -4.51 10.20
N LYS A 116 -15.55 -3.46 9.62
CA LYS A 116 -15.32 -2.10 10.11
C LYS A 116 -15.90 -1.93 11.51
N LYS A 117 -15.05 -1.70 12.52
CA LYS A 117 -15.47 -1.66 13.93
C LYS A 117 -16.69 -0.77 14.15
N LEU A 118 -17.75 -1.39 14.68
CA LEU A 118 -19.01 -0.72 14.99
C LEU A 118 -18.84 0.27 16.15
N ASP A 119 -18.12 -0.14 17.20
CA ASP A 119 -17.85 0.71 18.37
C ASP A 119 -16.74 1.74 18.06
N ARG A 120 -17.17 2.92 17.59
CA ARG A 120 -16.25 4.04 17.31
C ARG A 120 -15.68 4.69 18.56
N ALA A 121 -16.33 4.53 19.72
CA ALA A 121 -15.81 5.09 20.97
C ALA A 121 -14.62 4.26 21.45
N LEU A 122 -14.73 2.93 21.38
CA LEU A 122 -13.61 2.02 21.62
C LEU A 122 -12.46 2.29 20.64
N TYR A 123 -12.74 2.33 19.33
CA TYR A 123 -11.71 2.64 18.32
C TYR A 123 -10.95 3.94 18.63
N LYS A 124 -11.68 5.02 18.95
CA LYS A 124 -11.06 6.32 19.29
C LYS A 124 -10.19 6.24 20.54
N ARG A 125 -10.62 5.47 21.55
CA ARG A 125 -9.83 5.24 22.77
C ARG A 125 -8.56 4.46 22.48
N GLU A 126 -8.64 3.37 21.70
CA GLU A 126 -7.47 2.58 21.31
C GLU A 126 -6.46 3.41 20.50
N ARG A 127 -6.94 4.23 19.56
CA ARG A 127 -6.09 5.19 18.84
C ARG A 127 -5.44 6.21 19.77
N TYR A 128 -6.21 6.75 20.70
CA TYR A 128 -5.70 7.69 21.69
C TYR A 128 -4.62 7.07 22.60
N ASP A 129 -4.84 5.85 23.07
CA ASP A 129 -3.91 5.12 23.93
C ASP A 129 -2.61 4.78 23.17
N PHE A 130 -2.74 4.39 21.90
CA PHE A 130 -1.58 4.22 21.01
C PHE A 130 -0.77 5.50 20.90
N ASP A 131 -1.43 6.62 20.60
CA ASP A 131 -0.77 7.90 20.34
C ASP A 131 -0.09 8.49 21.58
N ARG A 132 -0.65 8.26 22.77
CA ARG A 132 -0.18 8.86 24.02
C ARG A 132 0.79 7.98 24.80
N LYS A 133 0.69 6.66 24.66
CA LYS A 133 1.38 5.72 25.56
C LYS A 133 2.03 4.57 24.81
N GLU A 134 1.24 3.72 24.17
CA GLU A 134 1.73 2.40 23.74
C GLU A 134 2.84 2.51 22.69
N ARG A 135 2.74 3.47 21.76
CA ARG A 135 3.80 3.74 20.79
C ARG A 135 5.13 4.13 21.45
N ALA A 136 5.08 5.02 22.45
CA ALA A 136 6.29 5.51 23.10
C ALA A 136 6.95 4.44 23.96
N LEU A 137 6.15 3.62 24.67
CA LEU A 137 6.65 2.49 25.44
C LEU A 137 7.34 1.46 24.54
N TRP A 138 6.69 1.08 23.44
CA TRP A 138 7.25 0.13 22.48
C TRP A 138 8.55 0.64 21.85
N LEU A 139 8.61 1.91 21.44
CA LEU A 139 9.83 2.49 20.85
C LEU A 139 11.01 2.50 21.83
N ARG A 140 10.75 2.78 23.12
CA ARG A 140 11.79 2.71 24.15
C ARG A 140 12.32 1.29 24.32
N ASP A 141 11.41 0.31 24.40
CA ASP A 141 11.78 -1.10 24.49
C ASP A 141 12.62 -1.53 23.27
N VAL A 142 12.11 -1.31 22.06
CA VAL A 142 12.80 -1.69 20.80
C VAL A 142 14.19 -1.03 20.69
N GLY A 143 14.32 0.23 21.11
CA GLY A 143 15.62 0.92 21.13
C GLY A 143 16.66 0.22 22.01
N VAL A 144 16.23 -0.43 23.11
CA VAL A 144 17.09 -1.20 24.00
C VAL A 144 17.27 -2.63 23.51
N THR A 145 16.17 -3.33 23.22
CA THR A 145 16.14 -4.79 23.00
C THR A 145 16.53 -5.18 21.58
N HIS A 146 16.41 -4.26 20.60
CA HIS A 146 16.65 -4.54 19.18
C HIS A 146 17.66 -3.59 18.51
N ALA A 147 18.52 -2.95 19.30
CA ALA A 147 19.50 -1.97 18.81
C ALA A 147 20.36 -2.49 17.64
N GLN A 148 20.72 -3.78 17.64
CA GLN A 148 21.50 -4.36 16.55
C GLN A 148 20.72 -4.45 15.24
N ALA A 149 19.44 -4.84 15.29
CA ALA A 149 18.58 -4.88 14.11
C ALA A 149 18.38 -3.48 13.52
N LEU A 150 18.16 -2.48 14.39
CA LEU A 150 18.06 -1.07 13.98
C LEU A 150 19.35 -0.58 13.29
N ARG A 151 20.53 -0.89 13.84
CA ARG A 151 21.81 -0.55 13.21
C ARG A 151 22.00 -1.24 11.85
N SER A 152 21.67 -2.53 11.76
CA SER A 152 21.73 -3.29 10.50
C SER A 152 20.79 -2.73 9.44
N ALA A 153 19.67 -2.13 9.83
CA ALA A 153 18.75 -1.42 8.95
C ALA A 153 19.20 0.01 8.61
N GLY A 154 20.37 0.45 9.09
CA GLY A 154 20.95 1.76 8.80
C GLY A 154 20.48 2.89 9.72
N ILE A 155 19.79 2.58 10.84
CA ILE A 155 19.41 3.59 11.82
C ILE A 155 20.67 4.02 12.60
N PRO A 156 21.03 5.31 12.61
CA PRO A 156 22.23 5.78 13.30
C PRO A 156 22.03 5.73 14.81
N GLN A 157 23.11 5.49 15.56
CA GLN A 157 23.05 5.31 17.03
C GLN A 157 22.33 6.47 17.73
N ARG A 158 22.55 7.71 17.30
CA ARG A 158 21.84 8.90 17.83
C ARG A 158 20.32 8.82 17.77
N GLU A 159 19.76 8.18 16.74
CA GLU A 159 18.31 7.99 16.61
C GLU A 159 17.82 6.85 17.51
N ILE A 160 18.63 5.79 17.68
CA ILE A 160 18.34 4.70 18.63
C ILE A 160 18.32 5.24 20.06
N ASP A 161 19.32 6.04 20.44
CA ASP A 161 19.38 6.67 21.76
C ASP A 161 18.15 7.56 21.98
N ARG A 162 17.77 8.35 20.98
CA ARG A 162 16.54 9.16 21.01
C ARG A 162 15.28 8.30 21.16
N MET A 163 15.18 7.13 20.53
CA MET A 163 14.06 6.21 20.77
C MET A 163 13.99 5.80 22.25
N VAL A 164 15.11 5.45 22.86
CA VAL A 164 15.20 5.05 24.28
C VAL A 164 14.85 6.20 25.23
N GLU A 165 15.34 7.41 24.94
CA GLU A 165 15.19 8.57 25.82
C GLU A 165 13.79 9.18 25.77
N VAL A 166 13.22 9.33 24.58
CA VAL A 166 11.97 10.09 24.38
C VAL A 166 10.81 9.26 23.82
N GLY A 167 11.04 8.03 23.37
CA GLY A 167 9.99 7.18 22.79
C GLY A 167 9.45 7.74 21.46
N LYS A 168 10.33 8.30 20.62
CA LYS A 168 10.00 8.81 19.28
C LYS A 168 10.64 7.94 18.21
N PRO A 169 9.96 7.72 17.07
CA PRO A 169 10.53 6.93 15.99
C PRO A 169 11.74 7.68 15.37
N PRO A 170 12.67 6.95 14.75
CA PRO A 170 13.72 7.55 13.95
C PRO A 170 13.16 8.43 12.84
N ASP A 171 13.92 9.45 12.44
CA ASP A 171 13.55 10.29 11.30
C ASP A 171 13.30 9.44 10.03
N GLY A 172 12.16 9.68 9.37
CA GLY A 172 11.73 8.94 8.19
C GLY A 172 11.10 7.56 8.48
N TYR A 173 10.78 7.25 9.74
CA TYR A 173 10.07 6.03 10.13
C TYR A 173 8.81 6.33 10.94
N GLN A 174 7.83 5.42 10.88
CA GLN A 174 6.62 5.44 11.69
C GLN A 174 6.32 4.07 12.30
N VAL A 175 5.59 4.05 13.40
CA VAL A 175 5.08 2.80 13.98
C VAL A 175 3.76 2.47 13.33
N HIS A 176 3.66 1.29 12.73
CA HIS A 176 2.50 0.80 12.01
C HIS A 176 1.95 -0.47 12.68
N HIS A 177 0.63 -0.61 12.70
CA HIS A 177 -0.05 -1.81 13.17
C HIS A 177 -0.08 -2.88 12.07
N ARG A 178 0.45 -4.09 12.27
CA ARG A 178 0.42 -5.17 11.26
C ARG A 178 -1.01 -5.52 10.85
N LEU A 179 -1.92 -5.60 11.81
CA LEU A 179 -3.36 -5.68 11.62
C LEU A 179 -4.02 -4.36 12.07
N PRO A 180 -4.95 -3.79 11.29
CA PRO A 180 -5.59 -2.52 11.63
C PRO A 180 -6.33 -2.58 12.97
N LEU A 181 -6.23 -1.51 13.77
CA LEU A 181 -7.06 -1.39 15.00
C LEU A 181 -8.56 -1.41 14.72
N ASP A 182 -8.95 -1.04 13.51
CA ASP A 182 -10.34 -0.95 13.11
C ASP A 182 -10.93 -2.32 12.72
N ASP A 183 -10.11 -3.37 12.67
CA ASP A 183 -10.53 -4.77 12.50
C ASP A 183 -9.42 -5.77 12.92
N GLY A 184 -9.68 -6.57 13.95
CA GLY A 184 -8.82 -7.69 14.38
C GLY A 184 -7.46 -7.34 15.01
N GLY A 185 -6.95 -6.12 14.84
CA GLY A 185 -5.72 -5.64 15.47
C GLY A 185 -5.93 -4.96 16.83
N ASP A 186 -4.87 -4.93 17.64
CA ASP A 186 -4.84 -4.29 18.96
C ASP A 186 -3.55 -3.48 19.18
N ASN A 187 -3.39 -2.94 20.39
CA ASN A 187 -2.18 -2.21 20.80
C ASN A 187 -1.10 -3.10 21.44
N SER A 188 -1.09 -4.40 21.12
CA SER A 188 -0.02 -5.29 21.59
C SER A 188 1.30 -5.02 20.84
N PRO A 189 2.47 -5.15 21.51
CA PRO A 189 3.79 -5.03 20.87
C PRO A 189 3.96 -5.90 19.62
N ASP A 190 3.39 -7.11 19.62
CA ASP A 190 3.47 -8.07 18.51
C ASP A 190 2.68 -7.61 17.28
N ASN A 191 1.77 -6.65 17.45
CA ASN A 191 1.07 -6.01 16.35
C ASN A 191 1.81 -4.77 15.81
N PHE A 192 2.97 -4.37 16.35
CA PHE A 192 3.69 -3.18 15.90
C PHE A 192 4.94 -3.47 15.08
N ILE A 193 5.15 -2.67 14.04
CA ILE A 193 6.38 -2.65 13.25
C ILE A 193 6.82 -1.22 13.02
N LEU A 194 8.14 -0.98 13.01
CA LEU A 194 8.72 0.28 12.60
C LEU A 194 8.90 0.25 11.08
N ILE A 195 8.18 1.07 10.33
CA ILE A 195 8.22 1.07 8.86
C ILE A 195 8.68 2.41 8.34
N LYS A 196 9.49 2.39 7.27
CA LYS A 196 9.94 3.60 6.59
C LYS A 196 8.74 4.37 6.02
N ASP A 197 8.66 5.66 6.34
CA ASP A 197 7.57 6.57 5.94
C ASP A 197 7.76 7.10 4.52
N ASP A 198 7.91 6.17 3.58
CA ASP A 198 7.97 6.43 2.14
C ASP A 198 6.94 5.51 1.46
N VAL A 199 7.30 4.89 0.35
CA VAL A 199 6.42 4.00 -0.39
C VAL A 199 5.97 2.79 0.43
N GLU A 200 6.79 2.32 1.37
CA GLU A 200 6.53 1.17 2.22
C GLU A 200 5.33 1.40 3.13
N HIS A 201 5.31 2.51 3.85
CA HIS A 201 4.20 2.87 4.73
C HIS A 201 2.98 3.36 3.94
N ARG A 202 3.21 4.23 2.94
CA ARG A 202 2.11 4.84 2.16
C ARG A 202 1.38 3.84 1.29
N ALA A 203 2.03 2.76 0.88
CA ALA A 203 1.38 1.66 0.20
C ALA A 203 0.33 0.94 1.06
N LEU A 204 0.51 0.90 2.38
CA LEU A 204 -0.40 0.18 3.28
C LEU A 204 -1.66 1.00 3.59
N HIS A 205 -1.54 2.33 3.64
CA HIS A 205 -2.64 3.25 3.95
C HIS A 205 -3.03 4.19 2.79
N GLY A 206 -2.57 3.88 1.57
CA GLY A 206 -2.61 4.79 0.44
C GLY A 206 -3.90 4.80 -0.35
N TYR A 207 -4.13 5.90 -1.06
CA TYR A 207 -5.20 6.07 -2.06
C TYR A 207 -5.11 5.16 -3.28
N TYR A 208 -4.09 4.30 -3.33
CA TYR A 208 -3.84 3.36 -4.40
C TYR A 208 -3.85 1.91 -3.89
N ASN A 209 -4.14 1.67 -2.61
CA ASN A 209 -4.25 0.32 -2.08
C ASN A 209 -5.71 -0.18 -2.21
N PRO A 210 -5.98 -1.23 -3.01
CA PRO A 210 -7.33 -1.72 -3.23
C PRO A 210 -8.05 -2.17 -1.95
N ALA A 211 -7.34 -2.74 -0.98
CA ALA A 211 -7.94 -3.16 0.29
C ALA A 211 -8.38 -1.95 1.11
N GLU A 212 -7.50 -0.95 1.26
CA GLU A 212 -7.79 0.30 1.97
C GLU A 212 -8.94 1.09 1.30
N LEU A 213 -8.95 1.16 -0.04
CA LEU A 213 -10.05 1.75 -0.79
C LEU A 213 -11.37 1.02 -0.54
N ARG A 214 -11.36 -0.32 -0.53
CA ARG A 214 -12.56 -1.12 -0.25
C ARG A 214 -13.08 -0.94 1.17
N ILE A 215 -12.18 -0.88 2.15
CA ILE A 215 -12.48 -0.67 3.58
C ILE A 215 -13.17 0.68 3.81
N ARG A 216 -12.78 1.73 3.09
CA ARG A 216 -13.37 3.07 3.23
C ARG A 216 -14.86 3.10 2.91
N HIS A 217 -15.31 2.26 1.98
CA HIS A 217 -16.72 2.15 1.57
C HIS A 217 -17.57 1.30 2.49
N LEU A 218 -16.97 0.57 3.43
CA LEU A 218 -17.74 -0.18 4.42
C LEU A 218 -18.50 0.78 5.35
N ALA A 219 -19.78 0.49 5.56
CA ALA A 219 -20.52 1.00 6.71
C ALA A 219 -19.97 0.40 8.01
N LEU A 220 -20.30 1.03 9.14
CA LEU A 220 -19.91 0.49 10.44
C LEU A 220 -20.61 -0.86 10.68
N GLY A 221 -19.83 -1.87 11.08
CA GLY A 221 -20.28 -3.25 11.25
C GLY A 221 -20.38 -4.05 9.95
N GLU A 222 -20.14 -3.43 8.79
CA GLU A 222 -20.11 -4.15 7.52
C GLU A 222 -18.80 -4.91 7.35
N THR A 223 -18.87 -6.06 6.68
CA THR A 223 -17.74 -6.94 6.40
C THR A 223 -17.51 -7.03 4.90
N ALA A 224 -16.24 -7.01 4.48
CA ALA A 224 -15.82 -7.42 3.14
C ALA A 224 -14.50 -8.18 3.18
N THR A 225 -14.32 -9.12 2.25
CA THR A 225 -13.03 -9.80 2.07
C THR A 225 -12.08 -8.88 1.33
N VAL A 226 -10.92 -8.58 1.93
CA VAL A 226 -9.88 -7.74 1.35
C VAL A 226 -8.53 -8.43 1.33
N ALA A 227 -7.69 -8.05 0.36
CA ALA A 227 -6.31 -8.48 0.23
C ALA A 227 -5.41 -7.57 1.07
N LEU A 228 -5.28 -7.85 2.37
CA LEU A 228 -4.49 -7.01 3.25
C LEU A 228 -2.99 -7.35 3.12
N ALA A 229 -2.16 -6.37 2.78
CA ALA A 229 -0.71 -6.50 2.79
C ALA A 229 -0.19 -6.46 4.23
N VAL A 230 0.17 -7.62 4.79
CA VAL A 230 0.61 -7.75 6.19
C VAL A 230 2.14 -7.80 6.26
N PRO A 231 2.79 -6.93 7.06
CA PRO A 231 4.23 -6.96 7.28
C PRO A 231 4.72 -8.27 7.93
N PRO A 232 5.98 -8.67 7.71
CA PRO A 232 6.56 -9.84 8.36
C PRO A 232 6.52 -9.74 9.89
N LYS A 233 6.23 -10.86 10.56
CA LYS A 233 6.15 -10.95 12.03
C LYS A 233 7.52 -11.14 12.69
N ASP A 234 8.48 -11.69 11.97
CA ASP A 234 9.79 -12.02 12.51
C ASP A 234 10.77 -10.83 12.50
N THR A 235 10.35 -9.64 12.05
CA THR A 235 11.16 -8.41 12.14
C THR A 235 10.42 -7.27 12.83
N ILE A 236 11.18 -6.39 13.48
CA ILE A 236 10.67 -5.18 14.14
C ILE A 236 10.77 -3.93 13.26
N ILE A 237 11.51 -3.99 12.15
CA ILE A 237 11.74 -2.86 11.25
C ILE A 237 11.59 -3.28 9.80
N TYR A 238 11.08 -2.37 8.96
CA TYR A 238 11.06 -2.53 7.52
C TYR A 238 11.47 -1.23 6.82
N PRO A 239 12.39 -1.26 5.83
CA PRO A 239 13.16 -2.43 5.37
C PRO A 239 14.12 -3.02 6.42
N ASP A 240 14.40 -4.32 6.29
CA ASP A 240 15.43 -5.06 7.03
C ASP A 240 16.31 -5.82 6.02
N PRO A 241 17.37 -5.17 5.49
CA PRO A 241 18.26 -5.78 4.51
C PRO A 241 18.94 -7.06 5.00
N SER A 242 19.14 -7.22 6.31
CA SER A 242 19.78 -8.42 6.88
C SER A 242 18.95 -9.68 6.68
N LYS A 243 17.63 -9.52 6.49
CA LYS A 243 16.67 -10.59 6.20
C LYS A 243 16.26 -10.65 4.72
N GLY A 244 16.81 -9.78 3.87
CA GLY A 244 16.36 -9.61 2.48
C GLY A 244 14.98 -8.95 2.36
N TYR A 245 14.48 -8.34 3.45
CA TYR A 245 13.21 -7.61 3.48
C TYR A 245 13.42 -6.19 2.99
N VAL A 246 13.32 -6.03 1.67
CA VAL A 246 13.56 -4.77 0.95
C VAL A 246 12.39 -4.41 0.05
N SER A 247 12.26 -3.13 -0.26
CA SER A 247 11.29 -2.59 -1.22
C SER A 247 11.99 -2.37 -2.56
N ASN A 248 11.49 -3.02 -3.62
CA ASN A 248 12.03 -2.90 -4.97
C ASN A 248 11.02 -2.23 -5.90
N SER A 249 11.51 -1.45 -6.87
CA SER A 249 10.63 -0.94 -7.92
C SER A 249 10.19 -2.06 -8.85
N VAL A 250 8.92 -2.05 -9.24
CA VAL A 250 8.38 -3.01 -10.22
C VAL A 250 8.61 -2.46 -11.62
N GLY A 251 9.16 -3.30 -12.50
CA GLY A 251 9.29 -2.99 -13.92
C GLY A 251 7.93 -3.04 -14.63
N PHE A 252 7.80 -2.33 -15.75
CA PHE A 252 6.51 -2.18 -16.42
C PHE A 252 5.88 -3.50 -16.90
N SER A 253 6.68 -4.43 -17.42
CA SER A 253 6.19 -5.76 -17.85
C SER A 253 5.57 -6.54 -16.69
N VAL A 254 6.28 -6.63 -15.57
CA VAL A 254 5.81 -7.31 -14.34
C VAL A 254 4.58 -6.62 -13.76
N PHE A 255 4.48 -5.30 -13.91
CA PHE A 255 3.28 -4.58 -13.52
C PHE A 255 2.07 -4.95 -14.39
N MET A 256 2.23 -5.10 -15.70
CA MET A 256 1.13 -5.48 -16.59
C MET A 256 0.63 -6.90 -16.38
N GLU A 257 1.51 -7.83 -16.02
CA GLU A 257 1.15 -9.21 -15.67
C GLU A 257 0.11 -9.31 -14.54
N MET A 258 -0.05 -8.25 -13.71
CA MET A 258 -1.10 -8.22 -12.68
C MET A 258 -2.51 -8.02 -13.23
N PHE A 259 -2.66 -7.56 -14.48
CA PHE A 259 -3.94 -7.44 -15.17
C PHE A 259 -4.19 -8.58 -16.16
N ASP A 260 -3.17 -9.39 -16.45
CA ASP A 260 -3.32 -10.58 -17.28
C ASP A 260 -3.97 -11.71 -16.46
N GLU A 261 -5.21 -12.06 -16.76
CA GLU A 261 -5.80 -13.32 -16.29
C GLU A 261 -5.31 -14.46 -17.18
N HIS A 262 -4.79 -15.53 -16.57
CA HIS A 262 -4.73 -16.86 -17.18
C HIS A 262 -5.91 -17.68 -16.64
#